data_AF-A0A7C1B8B1-F1
#
_entry.id   AF-A0A7C1B8B1-F1
#
_cell.length_a   1.000
_cell.length_b   1.000
_cell.length_c   1.000
_cell.angle_alpha   90.00
_cell.angle_beta   90.00
_cell.angle_gamma   90.00
#
_symmetry.space_group_name_H-M   'P 1'
#
loop_
_entity.id
_entity.type
_entity.pdbx_description
1 polymer ?
#
loop_
_entity_poly.entity_id
_entity_poly.type
_entity_poly.pdbx_seq_one_letter_code
_entity_poly.pdbx_strand_id
1 'polypeptide(L)'
;GYYSFQYTDDGLMTDEWDPNGNHFVHNFDKDGRVVSVSDDITGEDHPWMFESHLEPENGMINILVTSPQGNTTTYNDKHYVTGRFESLITGPGGDVTSYLRTADLAHVEKQDPCGLGLRFLYAFDKRYHYRYMRKMEEITGGRVRTSTWDKDYKDTNNDNNVDMVTTRVTTNQKVTTMENDIENHVKTFITPQGRHIVMTYDPVTLLPVSVEIPGMQAISYEYDLRGRPTVVSSGDRSISLSYMDSASGHDVNITDALGRKSTYYYDIMGRLYQVNRPDGTSVGFAYDANGNMTILRTPSSIEHLFGYNAVNLIGLYQAPVSGSYTYTYNRDRELTSLSLPSGRRIDNIYENARLVRVETPEGNIDIDYLCSSKPSSITRGEQGIAYGYNGALLTSETISGTLDQAIGFSYDNDFRISSISYIGYTMALTYDDDGLLTGLGDFSIARDAGNGLACEVGDGTVRQASTYDGYGEVLSKEFSINGNTIYYWSLTFNNAGRITQKTETTGESTSTYEYTYDQMGRLLSVTRDGSLVEEYRYGPNGTRIHEINIQKGIQGRDLSYSDEDQVLTAGDTTYAYDADGFLKIKTNGTDTTTYTYSALGELLEVDLPDGREIEIHI
;
A
#
# COMPACT_ATOMS: atom_id res chain seq x y z
N GLY A 1 -7.67 -31.80 2.77
CA GLY A 1 -8.57 -32.33 3.80
C GLY A 1 -9.71 -31.36 4.03
N TYR A 2 -10.44 -31.53 5.12
CA TYR A 2 -11.36 -30.52 5.65
C TYR A 2 -10.82 -30.09 7.00
N TYR A 3 -11.23 -28.92 7.48
CA TYR A 3 -11.03 -28.60 8.88
C TYR A 3 -11.76 -29.63 9.75
N SER A 4 -11.11 -30.07 10.82
CA SER A 4 -11.72 -30.93 11.82
C SER A 4 -11.45 -30.37 13.21
N PHE A 5 -12.42 -30.52 14.11
CA PHE A 5 -12.40 -29.88 15.40
C PHE A 5 -12.78 -30.89 16.48
N GLN A 6 -12.12 -30.82 17.64
CA GLN A 6 -12.55 -31.52 18.85
C GLN A 6 -13.01 -30.52 19.90
N TYR A 7 -13.97 -30.96 20.72
CA TYR A 7 -14.60 -30.15 21.74
C TYR A 7 -14.69 -30.94 23.04
N THR A 8 -14.70 -30.22 24.16
CA THR A 8 -15.16 -30.72 25.44
C THR A 8 -16.69 -30.92 25.44
N ASP A 9 -17.21 -31.63 26.43
CA ASP A 9 -18.66 -31.86 26.60
C ASP A 9 -19.47 -30.56 26.75
N ASP A 10 -18.86 -29.49 27.27
CA ASP A 10 -19.44 -28.15 27.42
C ASP A 10 -19.20 -27.23 26.21
N GLY A 11 -18.58 -27.75 25.14
CA GLY A 11 -18.48 -27.08 23.85
C GLY A 11 -17.27 -26.17 23.66
N LEU A 12 -16.22 -26.31 24.47
CA LEU A 12 -14.95 -25.62 24.29
C LEU A 12 -14.11 -26.36 23.26
N MET A 13 -13.68 -25.66 22.20
CA MET A 13 -12.86 -26.24 21.13
C MET A 13 -11.44 -26.49 21.62
N THR A 14 -11.04 -27.75 21.79
CA THR A 14 -9.74 -28.17 22.33
C THR A 14 -8.71 -28.36 21.24
N ASP A 15 -9.13 -28.82 20.07
CA ASP A 15 -8.23 -29.10 18.97
C ASP A 15 -8.83 -28.67 17.65
N GLU A 16 -7.99 -28.17 16.76
CA GLU A 16 -8.27 -27.89 15.37
C GLU A 16 -7.19 -28.55 14.50
N TRP A 17 -7.61 -29.28 13.47
CA TRP A 17 -6.73 -29.69 12.40
C TRP A 17 -7.15 -29.01 11.12
N ASP A 18 -6.17 -28.39 10.45
CA ASP A 18 -6.39 -27.77 9.15
C ASP A 18 -6.49 -28.82 8.02
N PRO A 19 -6.89 -28.41 6.80
CA PRO A 19 -6.97 -29.30 5.65
C PRO A 19 -5.67 -30.03 5.26
N ASN A 20 -4.49 -29.52 5.64
CA ASN A 20 -3.19 -30.17 5.44
C ASN A 20 -2.83 -31.10 6.61
N GLY A 21 -3.61 -31.09 7.70
CA GLY A 21 -3.42 -31.92 8.88
C GLY A 21 -2.57 -31.27 9.97
N ASN A 22 -2.25 -29.98 9.84
CA ASN A 22 -1.52 -29.27 10.90
C ASN A 22 -2.44 -29.05 12.10
N HIS A 23 -1.90 -29.20 13.29
CA HIS A 23 -2.66 -29.27 14.54
C HIS A 23 -2.49 -28.00 15.39
N PHE A 24 -3.60 -27.52 15.92
CA PHE A 24 -3.69 -26.39 16.84
C PHE A 24 -4.44 -26.83 18.10
N VAL A 25 -3.87 -26.54 19.27
CA VAL A 25 -4.39 -27.00 20.57
C VAL A 25 -4.74 -25.79 21.43
N HIS A 26 -5.88 -25.86 22.13
CA HIS A 26 -6.36 -24.87 23.08
C HIS A 26 -6.60 -25.53 24.44
N ASN A 27 -5.93 -25.03 25.46
CA ASN A 27 -6.12 -25.47 26.83
C ASN A 27 -6.95 -24.46 27.61
N PHE A 28 -7.87 -24.96 28.44
CA PHE A 28 -8.79 -24.14 29.21
C PHE A 28 -8.64 -24.37 30.72
N ASP A 29 -8.88 -23.34 31.52
CA ASP A 29 -9.09 -23.49 32.95
C ASP A 29 -10.48 -24.09 33.26
N LYS A 30 -10.74 -24.38 34.53
CA LYS A 30 -12.01 -24.91 35.03
C LYS A 30 -13.22 -23.97 34.80
N ASP A 31 -12.99 -22.70 34.50
CA ASP A 31 -14.02 -21.70 34.25
C ASP A 31 -14.23 -21.50 32.73
N GLY A 32 -13.53 -22.26 31.87
CA GLY A 32 -13.61 -22.22 30.42
C GLY A 32 -12.80 -21.10 29.77
N ARG A 33 -11.85 -20.49 30.48
CA ARG A 33 -10.94 -19.48 29.92
C ARG A 33 -9.74 -20.16 29.26
N VAL A 34 -9.34 -19.69 28.09
CA VAL A 34 -8.10 -20.15 27.45
C VAL A 34 -6.90 -19.76 28.31
N VAL A 35 -6.05 -20.74 28.64
CA VAL A 35 -4.81 -20.54 29.41
C VAL A 35 -3.57 -20.75 28.57
N SER A 36 -3.67 -21.58 27.51
CA SER A 36 -2.59 -21.71 26.54
C SER A 36 -3.11 -22.11 25.17
N VAL A 37 -2.38 -21.72 24.13
CA VAL A 37 -2.61 -22.16 22.75
C VAL A 37 -1.27 -22.59 22.15
N SER A 38 -1.23 -23.70 21.43
CA SER A 38 -0.05 -24.17 20.70
C SER A 38 -0.40 -24.66 19.31
N ASP A 39 0.61 -24.79 18.47
CA ASP A 39 0.53 -25.35 17.12
C ASP A 39 1.74 -26.25 16.85
N ASP A 40 1.80 -26.91 15.70
CA ASP A 40 2.91 -27.81 15.33
C ASP A 40 4.30 -27.14 15.28
N ILE A 41 4.37 -25.80 15.21
CA ILE A 41 5.64 -25.06 15.24
C ILE A 41 6.06 -24.76 16.67
N THR A 42 5.11 -24.43 17.54
CA THR A 42 5.39 -24.06 18.93
C THR A 42 5.51 -25.27 19.85
N GLY A 43 4.67 -26.28 19.63
CA GLY A 43 4.52 -27.44 20.50
C GLY A 43 3.98 -27.08 21.90
N GLU A 44 3.80 -28.10 22.74
CA GLU A 44 3.34 -27.91 24.13
C GLU A 44 4.40 -27.23 25.04
N ASP A 45 5.67 -27.23 24.63
CA ASP A 45 6.77 -26.65 25.41
C ASP A 45 6.85 -25.12 25.30
N HIS A 46 6.32 -24.54 24.22
CA HIS A 46 6.39 -23.09 23.95
C HIS A 46 5.05 -22.49 23.48
N PRO A 47 3.92 -22.74 24.16
CA PRO A 47 2.63 -22.21 23.76
C PRO A 47 2.57 -20.69 23.95
N TRP A 48 1.60 -20.04 23.30
CA TRP A 48 1.08 -18.78 23.81
C TRP A 48 0.42 -19.03 25.15
N MET A 49 0.80 -18.27 26.17
CA MET A 49 0.26 -18.38 27.53
C MET A 49 -0.59 -17.16 27.87
N PHE A 50 -1.70 -17.42 28.54
CA PHE A 50 -2.67 -16.41 28.98
C PHE A 50 -2.93 -16.60 30.47
N GLU A 51 -2.44 -15.67 31.28
CA GLU A 51 -2.64 -15.68 32.72
C GLU A 51 -3.48 -14.48 33.15
N SER A 52 -4.38 -14.69 34.10
CA SER A 52 -5.18 -13.63 34.71
C SER A 52 -5.21 -13.80 36.22
N HIS A 53 -4.78 -12.78 36.95
CA HIS A 53 -4.77 -12.76 38.42
C HIS A 53 -5.55 -11.55 38.94
N LEU A 54 -6.58 -11.80 39.76
CA LEU A 54 -7.28 -10.77 40.52
C LEU A 54 -6.52 -10.52 41.82
N GLU A 55 -6.05 -9.29 42.03
CA GLU A 55 -5.52 -8.81 43.30
C GLU A 55 -6.68 -8.40 44.23
N PRO A 56 -7.03 -9.19 45.25
CA PRO A 56 -8.24 -8.95 46.04
C PRO A 56 -8.18 -7.68 46.88
N GLU A 57 -6.97 -7.21 47.20
CA GLU A 57 -6.71 -6.06 48.07
C GLU A 57 -7.09 -4.72 47.40
N ASN A 58 -6.90 -4.61 46.08
CA ASN A 58 -7.11 -3.37 45.33
C ASN A 58 -8.08 -3.53 44.13
N GLY A 59 -8.52 -4.75 43.84
CA GLY A 59 -9.43 -5.09 42.75
C GLY A 59 -8.81 -4.99 41.35
N MET A 60 -7.47 -4.95 41.24
CA MET A 60 -6.79 -4.98 39.94
C MET A 60 -6.78 -6.39 39.36
N ILE A 61 -6.92 -6.48 38.05
CA ILE A 61 -6.81 -7.71 37.27
C ILE A 61 -5.53 -7.56 36.45
N ASN A 62 -4.52 -8.36 36.78
CA ASN A 62 -3.29 -8.42 36.00
C ASN A 62 -3.45 -9.53 34.97
N ILE A 63 -3.42 -9.18 33.69
CA ILE A 63 -3.43 -10.13 32.57
C ILE A 63 -2.02 -10.16 32.00
N LEU A 64 -1.42 -11.34 31.91
CA LEU A 64 -0.12 -11.56 31.30
C LEU A 64 -0.31 -12.44 30.06
N VAL A 65 0.09 -11.91 28.90
CA VAL A 65 0.16 -12.66 27.65
C VAL A 65 1.62 -12.89 27.34
N THR A 66 2.04 -14.16 27.28
CA THR A 66 3.41 -14.54 26.95
C THR A 66 3.42 -15.26 25.61
N SER A 67 4.23 -14.77 24.67
CA SER A 67 4.40 -15.41 23.38
C SER A 67 5.30 -16.67 23.49
N PRO A 68 5.28 -17.54 22.48
CA PRO A 68 6.21 -18.67 22.35
C PRO A 68 7.70 -18.32 22.47
N GLN A 69 8.11 -17.11 22.08
CA GLN A 69 9.48 -16.63 22.26
C GLN A 69 9.76 -16.06 23.65
N GLY A 70 8.76 -16.03 24.54
CA GLY A 70 8.87 -15.46 25.88
C GLY A 70 8.64 -13.94 25.94
N ASN A 71 8.16 -13.32 24.86
CA ASN A 71 7.82 -11.90 24.87
C ASN A 71 6.52 -11.70 25.65
N THR A 72 6.54 -10.81 26.65
CA THR A 72 5.39 -10.59 27.54
C THR A 72 4.69 -9.27 27.28
N THR A 73 3.37 -9.29 27.24
CA THR A 73 2.53 -8.08 27.35
C THR A 73 1.69 -8.17 28.61
N THR A 74 1.74 -7.14 29.46
CA THR A 74 0.94 -7.08 30.69
C THR A 74 -0.17 -6.04 30.57
N TYR A 75 -1.38 -6.39 31.00
CA TYR A 75 -2.51 -5.49 31.16
C TYR A 75 -2.86 -5.41 32.64
N ASN A 76 -2.69 -4.23 33.23
CA ASN A 76 -3.12 -3.98 34.62
C ASN A 76 -4.47 -3.26 34.58
N ASP A 77 -5.53 -4.04 34.64
CA ASP A 77 -6.90 -3.59 34.44
C ASP A 77 -7.61 -3.35 35.76
N LYS A 78 -8.42 -2.30 35.83
CA LYS A 78 -9.21 -1.98 37.02
C LYS A 78 -10.64 -1.63 36.64
N HIS A 79 -11.56 -2.48 37.06
CA HIS A 79 -13.00 -2.27 36.93
C HIS A 79 -13.56 -1.71 38.23
N TYR A 80 -14.07 -0.48 38.17
CA TYR A 80 -14.75 0.13 39.30
C TYR A 80 -16.23 -0.25 39.27
N VAL A 81 -16.86 -0.40 40.45
CA VAL A 81 -18.32 -0.63 40.58
C VAL A 81 -19.17 0.45 39.91
N THR A 82 -18.60 1.64 39.69
CA THR A 82 -19.24 2.75 38.97
C THR A 82 -19.32 2.53 37.46
N GLY A 83 -18.60 1.56 36.90
CA GLY A 83 -18.46 1.36 35.46
C GLY A 83 -17.23 2.03 34.84
N ARG A 84 -16.47 2.83 35.62
CA ARG A 84 -15.16 3.36 35.23
C ARG A 84 -14.20 2.19 35.00
N PHE A 85 -13.34 2.33 33.99
CA PHE A 85 -12.33 1.34 33.64
C PHE A 85 -10.99 2.01 33.38
N GLU A 86 -9.92 1.42 33.89
CA GLU A 86 -8.54 1.84 33.67
C GLU A 86 -7.73 0.63 33.23
N SER A 87 -6.78 0.84 32.32
CA SER A 87 -5.82 -0.17 31.92
C SER A 87 -4.44 0.47 31.73
N LEU A 88 -3.41 -0.20 32.24
CA LEU A 88 -2.02 0.09 31.94
C LEU A 88 -1.44 -1.10 31.16
N ILE A 89 -1.11 -0.87 29.89
CA ILE A 89 -0.66 -1.91 28.96
C ILE A 89 0.84 -1.74 28.77
N THR A 90 1.63 -2.71 29.20
CA THR A 90 3.09 -2.72 29.01
C THR A 90 3.44 -3.76 27.97
N GLY A 91 3.95 -3.33 26.83
CA GLY A 91 4.40 -4.23 25.77
C GLY A 91 5.76 -4.89 26.10
N PRO A 92 6.24 -5.82 25.25
CA PRO A 92 7.48 -6.56 25.51
C PRO A 92 8.71 -5.67 25.67
N GLY A 93 8.77 -4.54 24.94
CA GLY A 93 9.85 -3.56 25.07
C GLY A 93 9.77 -2.65 26.31
N GLY A 94 8.83 -2.89 27.23
CA GLY A 94 8.63 -2.08 28.44
C GLY A 94 7.84 -0.79 28.22
N ASP A 95 7.44 -0.51 26.98
CA ASP A 95 6.65 0.67 26.63
C ASP A 95 5.22 0.57 27.16
N VAL A 96 4.76 1.68 27.74
CA VAL A 96 3.49 1.73 28.47
C VAL A 96 2.46 2.57 27.72
N THR A 97 1.31 1.98 27.45
CA THR A 97 0.09 2.67 27.01
C THR A 97 -0.87 2.77 28.18
N SER A 98 -1.43 3.96 28.44
CA SER A 98 -2.53 4.09 29.41
C SER A 98 -3.87 4.24 28.69
N TYR A 99 -4.91 3.67 29.28
CA TYR A 99 -6.29 3.77 28.81
C TYR A 99 -7.20 4.05 30.00
N LEU A 100 -8.09 5.03 29.84
CA LEU A 100 -9.11 5.39 30.82
C LEU A 100 -10.46 5.50 30.11
N ARG A 101 -11.50 4.92 30.71
CA ARG A 101 -12.89 5.13 30.32
C ARG A 101 -13.72 5.54 31.53
N THR A 102 -14.47 6.62 31.41
CA THR A 102 -15.34 7.11 32.48
C THR A 102 -16.56 6.20 32.72
N ALA A 103 -17.13 6.31 33.92
CA ALA A 103 -18.28 5.51 34.36
C ALA A 103 -19.53 5.66 33.48
N ASP A 104 -19.76 6.86 32.94
CA ASP A 104 -20.86 7.19 32.04
C ASP A 104 -20.63 6.71 30.60
N LEU A 105 -19.48 6.08 30.31
CA LEU A 105 -19.03 5.68 28.98
C LEU A 105 -18.90 6.85 27.99
N ALA A 106 -18.97 8.09 28.44
CA ALA A 106 -18.93 9.26 27.57
C ALA A 106 -17.49 9.65 27.20
N HIS A 107 -16.51 9.43 28.08
CA HIS A 107 -15.13 9.83 27.83
C HIS A 107 -14.19 8.63 27.79
N VAL A 108 -13.27 8.67 26.83
CA VAL A 108 -12.11 7.77 26.76
C VAL A 108 -10.86 8.61 26.60
N GLU A 109 -9.83 8.31 27.38
CA GLU A 109 -8.48 8.85 27.18
C GLU A 109 -7.52 7.70 26.90
N LYS A 110 -6.63 7.88 25.93
CA LYS A 110 -5.55 6.95 25.62
C LYS A 110 -4.25 7.73 25.50
N GLN A 111 -3.19 7.28 26.15
CA GLN A 111 -1.85 7.84 25.98
C GLN A 111 -0.93 6.74 25.45
N ASP A 112 -0.45 6.93 24.23
CA ASP A 112 0.52 6.02 23.61
C ASP A 112 1.93 6.33 24.11
N PRO A 113 2.83 5.32 24.16
CA PRO A 113 4.19 5.46 24.68
C PRO A 113 5.05 6.43 23.86
N CYS A 114 4.69 6.64 22.60
CA CYS A 114 5.45 7.48 21.67
C CYS A 114 4.87 8.90 21.49
N GLY A 115 4.19 9.41 22.53
CA GLY A 115 3.85 10.82 22.64
C GLY A 115 2.60 11.28 21.88
N LEU A 116 1.72 10.34 21.50
CA LEU A 116 0.36 10.63 21.01
C LEU A 116 -0.65 10.42 22.14
N GLY A 117 -1.36 11.47 22.51
CA GLY A 117 -2.54 11.41 23.38
C GLY A 117 -3.81 11.49 22.56
N LEU A 118 -4.81 10.68 22.91
CA LEU A 118 -6.13 10.67 22.29
C LEU A 118 -7.20 10.88 23.35
N ARG A 119 -8.13 11.79 23.12
CA ARG A 119 -9.34 11.95 23.95
C ARG A 119 -10.57 11.83 23.08
N PHE A 120 -11.52 11.02 23.52
CA PHE A 120 -12.78 10.80 22.83
C PHE A 120 -13.94 11.22 23.74
N LEU A 121 -14.90 11.92 23.17
CA LEU A 121 -16.21 12.19 23.76
C LEU A 121 -17.27 11.49 22.89
N TYR A 122 -18.07 10.65 23.52
CA TYR A 122 -19.19 9.96 22.92
C TYR A 122 -20.50 10.62 23.32
N ALA A 123 -21.46 10.58 22.41
CA ALA A 123 -22.84 10.96 22.65
C ALA A 123 -23.77 9.91 22.06
N PHE A 124 -25.08 10.10 22.26
CA PHE A 124 -26.10 9.27 21.63
C PHE A 124 -26.75 10.05 20.49
N ASP A 125 -27.00 9.36 19.38
CA ASP A 125 -27.76 9.92 18.27
C ASP A 125 -29.14 10.39 18.73
N LYS A 126 -29.55 11.57 18.27
CA LYS A 126 -30.78 12.22 18.75
C LYS A 126 -32.05 11.47 18.35
N ARG A 127 -32.02 10.69 17.25
CA ARG A 127 -33.20 9.98 16.70
C ARG A 127 -33.15 8.48 17.01
N TYR A 128 -32.02 7.84 16.78
CA TYR A 128 -31.87 6.38 16.88
C TYR A 128 -31.19 5.92 18.17
N HIS A 129 -30.68 6.85 18.99
CA HIS A 129 -30.07 6.56 20.30
C HIS A 129 -28.92 5.55 20.26
N TYR A 130 -28.28 5.35 19.11
CA TYR A 130 -27.01 4.61 19.06
C TYR A 130 -25.87 5.53 19.52
N ARG A 131 -24.87 4.95 20.16
CA ARG A 131 -23.68 5.69 20.62
C ARG A 131 -22.79 6.03 19.42
N TYR A 132 -22.32 7.26 19.34
CA TYR A 132 -21.37 7.71 18.32
C TYR A 132 -20.30 8.62 18.93
N MET A 133 -19.17 8.74 18.24
CA MET A 133 -18.09 9.65 18.62
C MET A 133 -18.48 11.08 18.25
N ARG A 134 -18.61 11.97 19.24
CA ARG A 134 -18.99 13.38 19.06
C ARG A 134 -17.78 14.30 18.97
N LYS A 135 -16.71 14.00 19.68
CA LYS A 135 -15.44 14.77 19.63
C LYS A 135 -14.25 13.85 19.83
N MET A 136 -13.16 14.18 19.15
CA MET A 136 -11.85 13.54 19.25
C MET A 136 -10.81 14.64 19.32
N GLU A 137 -9.88 14.53 20.26
CA GLU A 137 -8.69 15.36 20.32
C GLU A 137 -7.47 14.46 20.15
N GLU A 138 -6.66 14.75 19.15
CA GLU A 138 -5.32 14.19 18.98
C GLU A 138 -4.32 15.20 19.53
N ILE A 139 -3.43 14.77 20.41
CA ILE A 139 -2.52 15.64 21.16
C ILE A 139 -1.10 15.11 20.98
N THR A 140 -0.23 15.92 20.39
CA THR A 140 1.18 15.54 20.21
C THR A 140 2.06 16.78 20.09
N GLY A 141 3.24 16.73 20.69
CA GLY A 141 4.25 17.80 20.56
C GLY A 141 3.75 19.21 20.88
N GLY A 142 2.87 19.33 21.88
CA GLY A 142 2.24 20.59 22.31
C GLY A 142 1.13 21.12 21.39
N ARG A 143 0.75 20.36 20.34
CA ARG A 143 -0.31 20.69 19.39
C ARG A 143 -1.54 19.83 19.64
N VAL A 144 -2.71 20.35 19.30
CA VAL A 144 -3.99 19.65 19.43
C VAL A 144 -4.74 19.75 18.10
N ARG A 145 -5.13 18.61 17.54
CA ARG A 145 -6.05 18.51 16.41
C ARG A 145 -7.38 18.02 16.94
N THR A 146 -8.42 18.86 16.79
CA THR A 146 -9.75 18.56 17.30
C THR A 146 -10.71 18.29 16.15
N SER A 147 -11.35 17.13 16.17
CA SER A 147 -12.44 16.76 15.27
C SER A 147 -13.76 16.62 16.03
N THR A 148 -14.84 17.19 15.50
CA THR A 148 -16.19 17.03 16.04
C THR A 148 -17.14 16.48 14.99
N TRP A 149 -18.08 15.64 15.42
CA TRP A 149 -19.10 15.05 14.56
C TRP A 149 -20.48 15.51 15.02
N ASP A 150 -21.22 16.08 14.09
CA ASP A 150 -22.61 16.49 14.28
C ASP A 150 -23.49 15.86 13.20
N LYS A 151 -24.74 15.56 13.58
CA LYS A 151 -25.71 14.94 12.69
C LYS A 151 -27.08 15.55 12.91
N ASP A 152 -27.70 15.96 11.81
CA ASP A 152 -29.04 16.55 11.77
C ASP A 152 -29.96 15.71 10.89
N TYR A 153 -31.23 15.65 11.29
CA TYR A 153 -32.31 14.94 10.62
C TYR A 153 -33.40 15.94 10.27
N LYS A 154 -33.83 15.95 9.02
CA LYS A 154 -34.92 16.82 8.56
C LYS A 154 -35.99 16.00 7.87
N ASP A 155 -37.22 16.23 8.29
CA ASP A 155 -38.45 15.85 7.61
C ASP A 155 -38.94 17.12 6.89
N THR A 156 -38.98 17.08 5.56
CA THR A 156 -39.31 18.22 4.70
C THR A 156 -40.75 18.23 4.24
N ASN A 157 -41.42 17.08 4.21
CA ASN A 157 -42.81 16.92 3.78
C ASN A 157 -43.81 16.68 4.94
N ASN A 158 -43.31 16.62 6.18
CA ASN A 158 -44.05 16.38 7.43
C ASN A 158 -44.79 15.03 7.48
N ASP A 159 -44.25 13.98 6.85
CA ASP A 159 -44.81 12.63 6.89
C ASP A 159 -44.28 11.76 8.06
N ASN A 160 -43.45 12.34 8.93
CA ASN A 160 -42.70 11.74 10.04
C ASN A 160 -41.51 10.83 9.63
N ASN A 161 -41.24 10.70 8.34
CA ASN A 161 -40.04 10.06 7.82
C ASN A 161 -38.89 11.08 7.67
N VAL A 162 -37.67 10.57 7.56
CA VAL A 162 -36.51 11.44 7.35
C VAL A 162 -36.28 11.57 5.86
N ASP A 163 -36.30 12.81 5.36
CA ASP A 163 -36.01 13.11 3.95
C ASP A 163 -34.54 13.49 3.77
N MET A 164 -33.93 14.15 4.75
CA MET A 164 -32.54 14.60 4.67
C MET A 164 -31.76 14.27 5.94
N VAL A 165 -30.59 13.67 5.76
CA VAL A 165 -29.60 13.46 6.83
C VAL A 165 -28.35 14.26 6.49
N THR A 166 -27.99 15.22 7.34
CA THR A 166 -26.75 15.99 7.19
C THR A 166 -25.78 15.61 8.29
N THR A 167 -24.60 15.10 7.91
CA THR A 167 -23.49 14.83 8.83
C THR A 167 -22.40 15.87 8.60
N ARG A 168 -21.86 16.46 9.66
CA ARG A 168 -20.74 17.41 9.60
C ARG A 168 -19.59 16.90 10.43
N VAL A 169 -18.40 16.94 9.84
CA VAL A 169 -17.13 16.70 10.55
C VAL A 169 -16.34 17.99 10.52
N THR A 170 -16.12 18.59 11.68
CA THR A 170 -15.31 19.80 11.81
C THR A 170 -13.96 19.47 12.41
N THR A 171 -12.89 19.60 11.65
CA THR A 171 -11.52 19.41 12.12
C THR A 171 -10.80 20.75 12.14
N ASN A 172 -10.38 21.24 13.31
CA ASN A 172 -9.70 22.53 13.44
C ASN A 172 -10.39 23.66 12.64
N GLN A 173 -11.72 23.78 12.78
CA GLN A 173 -12.61 24.74 12.10
C GLN A 173 -12.93 24.45 10.63
N LYS A 174 -12.25 23.50 9.98
CA LYS A 174 -12.51 23.06 8.61
C LYS A 174 -13.67 22.08 8.60
N VAL A 175 -14.72 22.37 7.84
CA VAL A 175 -15.98 21.60 7.90
C VAL A 175 -16.17 20.77 6.63
N THR A 176 -16.19 19.46 6.80
CA THR A 176 -16.68 18.52 5.78
C THR A 176 -18.15 18.24 6.04
N THR A 177 -18.98 18.33 5.01
CA THR A 177 -20.42 18.04 5.09
C THR A 177 -20.78 16.86 4.20
N MET A 178 -21.55 15.92 4.71
CA MET A 178 -22.17 14.85 3.94
C MET A 178 -23.69 14.97 4.05
N GLU A 179 -24.35 15.23 2.95
CA GLU A 179 -25.80 15.31 2.83
C GLU A 179 -26.31 14.03 2.16
N ASN A 180 -27.35 13.42 2.73
CA ASN A 180 -28.05 12.28 2.17
C ASN A 180 -29.53 12.66 2.02
N ASP A 181 -29.89 13.05 0.80
CA ASP A 181 -31.24 13.30 0.35
C ASP A 181 -31.91 11.96 0.02
N ILE A 182 -32.67 11.45 0.99
CA ILE A 182 -33.33 10.14 0.91
C ILE A 182 -34.47 10.18 -0.09
N GLU A 183 -35.19 11.31 -0.19
CA GLU A 183 -36.33 11.49 -1.09
C GLU A 183 -35.89 11.51 -2.57
N ASN A 184 -34.77 12.18 -2.86
CA ASN A 184 -34.22 12.27 -4.21
C ASN A 184 -33.17 11.20 -4.53
N HIS A 185 -32.79 10.37 -3.56
CA HIS A 185 -31.78 9.31 -3.70
C HIS A 185 -30.39 9.85 -4.09
N VAL A 186 -29.99 10.95 -3.46
CA VAL A 186 -28.75 11.67 -3.75
C VAL A 186 -27.92 11.81 -2.47
N LYS A 187 -26.62 11.55 -2.57
CA LYS A 187 -25.63 11.90 -1.55
C LYS A 187 -24.70 12.96 -2.09
N THR A 188 -24.49 14.03 -1.31
CA THR A 188 -23.55 15.09 -1.63
C THR A 188 -22.49 15.18 -0.55
N PHE A 189 -21.23 14.97 -0.93
CA PHE A 189 -20.09 15.17 -0.06
C PHE A 189 -19.45 16.52 -0.40
N ILE A 190 -19.27 17.39 0.58
CA ILE A 190 -18.71 18.73 0.45
C ILE A 190 -17.50 18.82 1.37
N THR A 191 -16.35 19.11 0.78
CA THR A 191 -15.08 19.30 1.47
C THR A 191 -14.99 20.69 2.14
N PRO A 192 -14.06 20.91 3.08
CA PRO A 192 -13.83 22.22 3.67
C PRO A 192 -13.52 23.34 2.67
N GLN A 193 -12.83 23.02 1.57
CA GLN A 193 -12.54 23.98 0.49
C GLN A 193 -13.76 24.29 -0.39
N GLY A 194 -14.86 23.56 -0.24
CA GLY A 194 -16.10 23.71 -1.02
C GLY A 194 -16.19 22.82 -2.26
N ARG A 195 -15.20 21.95 -2.51
CA ARG A 195 -15.28 20.91 -3.54
C ARG A 195 -16.35 19.91 -3.18
N HIS A 196 -17.12 19.44 -4.15
CA HIS A 196 -18.20 18.50 -3.89
C HIS A 196 -18.21 17.32 -4.85
N ILE A 197 -18.71 16.20 -4.33
CA ILE A 197 -18.96 14.95 -5.07
C ILE A 197 -20.43 14.63 -4.88
N VAL A 198 -21.14 14.41 -5.98
CA VAL A 198 -22.56 14.06 -5.97
C VAL A 198 -22.71 12.62 -6.43
N MET A 199 -23.44 11.81 -5.67
CA MET A 199 -23.71 10.41 -5.98
C MET A 199 -25.20 10.16 -5.98
N THR A 200 -25.74 9.62 -7.08
CA THR A 200 -27.10 9.06 -7.10
C THR A 200 -27.04 7.57 -6.74
N TYR A 201 -28.11 7.05 -6.14
CA TYR A 201 -28.19 5.63 -5.79
C TYR A 201 -29.59 5.06 -6.03
N ASP A 202 -29.67 3.74 -6.15
CA ASP A 202 -30.95 3.03 -6.26
C ASP A 202 -31.63 2.93 -4.87
N PRO A 203 -32.89 3.38 -4.69
CA PRO A 203 -33.57 3.38 -3.38
C PRO A 203 -33.66 2.04 -2.68
N VAL A 204 -33.74 0.95 -3.46
CA VAL A 204 -34.08 -0.38 -2.95
C VAL A 204 -32.82 -1.11 -2.53
N THR A 205 -31.78 -1.04 -3.37
CA THR A 205 -30.51 -1.73 -3.16
C THR A 205 -29.47 -0.86 -2.45
N LEU A 206 -29.68 0.46 -2.44
CA LEU A 206 -28.74 1.49 -1.94
C LEU A 206 -27.41 1.53 -2.71
N LEU A 207 -27.34 0.88 -3.88
CA LEU A 207 -26.15 0.82 -4.71
C LEU A 207 -25.97 2.13 -5.50
N PRO A 208 -24.73 2.65 -5.63
CA PRO A 208 -24.44 3.84 -6.43
C PRO A 208 -24.79 3.64 -7.90
N VAL A 209 -25.46 4.60 -8.52
CA VAL A 209 -25.83 4.57 -9.95
C VAL A 209 -24.94 5.52 -10.76
N SER A 210 -24.70 6.72 -10.26
CA SER A 210 -23.81 7.72 -10.87
C SER A 210 -23.00 8.44 -9.80
N VAL A 211 -21.75 8.79 -10.10
CA VAL A 211 -20.89 9.66 -9.29
C VAL A 211 -20.37 10.79 -10.17
N GLU A 212 -20.56 12.02 -9.72
CA GLU A 212 -20.21 13.25 -10.43
C GLU A 212 -19.22 14.07 -9.61
N ILE A 213 -18.17 14.54 -10.29
CA ILE A 213 -17.17 15.47 -9.76
C ILE A 213 -17.10 16.65 -10.73
N PRO A 214 -17.20 17.91 -10.27
CA PRO A 214 -17.14 19.07 -11.15
C PRO A 214 -15.89 19.08 -12.05
N GLY A 215 -16.11 19.28 -13.35
CA GLY A 215 -15.05 19.26 -14.36
C GLY A 215 -14.63 17.86 -14.85
N MET A 216 -15.25 16.79 -14.33
CA MET A 216 -15.01 15.40 -14.73
C MET A 216 -16.23 14.79 -15.42
N GLN A 217 -16.01 13.72 -16.17
CA GLN A 217 -17.03 12.83 -16.68
C GLN A 217 -17.61 12.00 -15.53
N ALA A 218 -18.93 11.90 -15.49
CA ALA A 218 -19.62 11.07 -14.50
C ALA A 218 -19.18 9.59 -14.63
N ILE A 219 -19.17 8.90 -13.49
CA ILE A 219 -18.96 7.45 -13.44
C ILE A 219 -20.30 6.78 -13.18
N SER A 220 -20.73 5.91 -14.08
CA SER A 220 -22.00 5.19 -13.99
C SER A 220 -21.80 3.70 -13.73
N TYR A 221 -22.75 3.10 -13.02
CA TYR A 221 -22.71 1.69 -12.63
C TYR A 221 -24.01 0.98 -12.99
N GLU A 222 -23.89 -0.26 -13.45
CA GLU A 222 -24.99 -1.22 -13.57
C GLU A 222 -24.66 -2.46 -12.75
N TYR A 223 -25.68 -3.15 -12.23
CA TYR A 223 -25.50 -4.32 -11.37
C TYR A 223 -26.39 -5.49 -11.77
N ASP A 224 -25.96 -6.71 -11.43
CA ASP A 224 -26.81 -7.88 -11.45
C ASP A 224 -27.72 -7.95 -10.21
N LEU A 225 -28.61 -8.95 -10.17
CA LEU A 225 -29.56 -9.16 -9.07
C LEU A 225 -28.90 -9.49 -7.71
N ARG A 226 -27.60 -9.75 -7.68
CA ARG A 226 -26.83 -9.97 -6.46
C ARG A 226 -26.04 -8.73 -6.05
N GLY A 227 -26.24 -7.61 -6.74
CA GLY A 227 -25.54 -6.35 -6.49
C GLY A 227 -24.09 -6.35 -6.97
N ARG A 228 -23.70 -7.25 -7.90
CA ARG A 228 -22.36 -7.24 -8.49
C ARG A 228 -22.34 -6.33 -9.72
N PRO A 229 -21.32 -5.47 -9.92
CA PRO A 229 -21.25 -4.60 -11.09
C PRO A 229 -21.21 -5.38 -12.40
N THR A 230 -22.06 -5.05 -13.36
CA THR A 230 -22.06 -5.61 -14.73
C THR A 230 -21.53 -4.62 -15.76
N VAL A 231 -21.65 -3.32 -15.49
CA VAL A 231 -21.04 -2.25 -16.29
C VAL A 231 -20.50 -1.19 -15.36
N VAL A 232 -19.30 -0.70 -15.67
CA VAL A 232 -18.75 0.54 -15.11
C VAL A 232 -18.33 1.39 -16.28
N SER A 233 -18.86 2.61 -16.37
CA SER A 233 -18.55 3.51 -17.48
C SER A 233 -18.25 4.92 -17.01
N SER A 234 -17.44 5.62 -17.78
CA SER A 234 -17.22 7.06 -17.67
C SER A 234 -17.06 7.60 -19.08
N GLY A 235 -17.90 8.55 -19.48
CA GLY A 235 -17.94 9.04 -20.87
C GLY A 235 -18.00 7.92 -21.89
N ASP A 236 -17.05 7.90 -22.83
CA ASP A 236 -16.92 6.89 -23.90
C ASP A 236 -16.15 5.63 -23.47
N ARG A 237 -15.69 5.57 -22.21
CA ARG A 237 -14.95 4.43 -21.66
C ARG A 237 -15.91 3.55 -20.88
N SER A 238 -16.04 2.28 -21.29
CA SER A 238 -16.93 1.33 -20.62
C SER A 238 -16.22 0.00 -20.40
N ILE A 239 -16.39 -0.55 -19.20
CA ILE A 239 -15.96 -1.90 -18.84
C ILE A 239 -17.23 -2.71 -18.57
N SER A 240 -17.33 -3.88 -19.20
CA SER A 240 -18.41 -4.83 -18.92
C SER A 240 -17.87 -6.06 -18.21
N LEU A 241 -18.64 -6.53 -17.23
CA LEU A 241 -18.35 -7.69 -16.40
C LEU A 241 -19.49 -8.71 -16.54
N SER A 242 -19.14 -9.97 -16.72
CA SER A 242 -20.11 -11.07 -16.62
C SER A 242 -19.61 -12.17 -15.71
N TYR A 243 -20.55 -12.73 -14.95
CA TYR A 243 -20.30 -13.74 -13.94
C TYR A 243 -20.99 -15.03 -14.34
N MET A 244 -20.24 -16.13 -14.38
CA MET A 244 -20.79 -17.47 -14.63
C MET A 244 -20.56 -18.32 -13.39
N ASP A 245 -21.64 -18.65 -12.70
CA ASP A 245 -21.59 -19.46 -11.49
C ASP A 245 -21.95 -20.91 -11.84
N SER A 246 -21.13 -21.87 -11.43
CA SER A 246 -21.33 -23.30 -11.68
C SER A 246 -21.04 -24.13 -10.43
N ALA A 247 -21.49 -25.39 -10.41
CA ALA A 247 -21.15 -26.31 -9.31
C ALA A 247 -19.63 -26.60 -9.21
N SER A 248 -18.89 -26.35 -10.29
CA SER A 248 -17.44 -26.57 -10.39
C SER A 248 -16.58 -25.32 -10.10
N GLY A 249 -17.20 -24.16 -9.86
CA GLY A 249 -16.49 -22.89 -9.69
C GLY A 249 -17.23 -21.71 -10.30
N HIS A 250 -16.57 -20.54 -10.28
CA HIS A 250 -17.13 -19.29 -10.77
C HIS A 250 -16.15 -18.64 -11.76
N ASP A 251 -16.66 -18.09 -12.86
CA ASP A 251 -15.84 -17.38 -13.83
C ASP A 251 -16.25 -15.91 -13.90
N VAL A 252 -15.27 -15.03 -14.05
CA VAL A 252 -15.49 -13.60 -14.29
C VAL A 252 -14.88 -13.23 -15.63
N ASN A 253 -15.70 -12.70 -16.54
CA ASN A 253 -15.23 -12.15 -17.80
C ASN A 253 -15.24 -10.64 -17.70
N ILE A 254 -14.13 -10.01 -18.08
CA ILE A 254 -14.00 -8.56 -18.15
C ILE A 254 -13.73 -8.20 -19.60
N THR A 255 -14.55 -7.33 -20.17
CA THR A 255 -14.33 -6.72 -21.48
C THR A 255 -14.12 -5.24 -21.30
N ASP A 256 -12.96 -4.74 -21.71
CA ASP A 256 -12.62 -3.32 -21.58
C ASP A 256 -13.18 -2.45 -22.71
N ALA A 257 -12.90 -1.15 -22.62
CA ALA A 257 -13.41 -0.15 -23.55
C ALA A 257 -12.88 -0.28 -25.00
N LEU A 258 -11.89 -1.14 -25.24
CA LEU A 258 -11.40 -1.48 -26.59
C LEU A 258 -11.96 -2.83 -27.07
N GLY A 259 -12.88 -3.45 -26.33
CA GLY A 259 -13.46 -4.75 -26.65
C GLY A 259 -12.56 -5.94 -26.32
N ARG A 260 -11.47 -5.73 -25.57
CA ARG A 260 -10.49 -6.78 -25.26
C ARG A 260 -10.99 -7.57 -24.05
N LYS A 261 -10.91 -8.89 -24.13
CA LYS A 261 -11.52 -9.79 -23.14
C LYS A 261 -10.47 -10.51 -22.30
N SER A 262 -10.64 -10.48 -20.98
CA SER A 262 -9.92 -11.32 -20.01
C SER A 262 -10.93 -12.22 -19.27
N THR A 263 -10.56 -13.46 -19.01
CA THR A 263 -11.38 -14.40 -18.23
C THR A 263 -10.61 -14.93 -17.04
N TYR A 264 -11.21 -14.83 -15.86
CA TYR A 264 -10.67 -15.27 -14.58
C TYR A 264 -11.47 -16.49 -14.14
N TYR A 265 -10.78 -17.61 -13.90
CA TYR A 265 -11.39 -18.87 -13.50
C TYR A 265 -11.10 -19.15 -12.03
N TYR A 266 -12.16 -19.35 -11.27
CA TYR A 266 -12.07 -19.64 -9.84
C TYR A 266 -12.56 -21.05 -9.57
N ASP A 267 -11.89 -21.74 -8.65
CA ASP A 267 -12.35 -23.03 -8.14
C ASP A 267 -13.55 -22.87 -7.20
N ILE A 268 -14.06 -24.00 -6.69
CA ILE A 268 -15.21 -24.02 -5.77
C ILE A 268 -14.96 -23.30 -4.43
N MET A 269 -13.69 -23.08 -4.06
CA MET A 269 -13.30 -22.35 -2.85
C MET A 269 -13.11 -20.85 -3.13
N GLY A 270 -13.34 -20.41 -4.37
CA GLY A 270 -13.17 -19.02 -4.78
C GLY A 270 -11.71 -18.63 -5.04
N ARG A 271 -10.81 -19.61 -5.27
CA ARG A 271 -9.39 -19.36 -5.53
C ARG A 271 -9.14 -19.28 -7.04
N LEU A 272 -8.40 -18.27 -7.48
CA LEU A 272 -8.08 -18.04 -8.89
C LEU A 272 -7.08 -19.08 -9.40
N TYR A 273 -7.48 -20.02 -10.25
CA TYR A 273 -6.54 -21.03 -10.78
C TYR A 273 -6.07 -20.75 -12.21
N GLN A 274 -6.74 -19.86 -12.95
CA GLN A 274 -6.32 -19.48 -14.29
C GLN A 274 -6.80 -18.09 -14.69
N VAL A 275 -5.94 -17.36 -15.43
CA VAL A 275 -6.28 -16.11 -16.12
C VAL A 275 -6.02 -16.30 -17.60
N ASN A 276 -7.07 -16.21 -18.43
CA ASN A 276 -6.94 -16.10 -19.88
C ASN A 276 -6.88 -14.64 -20.29
N ARG A 277 -5.86 -14.28 -21.06
CA ARG A 277 -5.56 -12.92 -21.45
C ARG A 277 -6.09 -12.58 -22.84
N PRO A 278 -6.25 -11.27 -23.15
CA PRO A 278 -6.69 -10.81 -24.46
C PRO A 278 -5.83 -11.24 -25.65
N ASP A 279 -4.54 -11.48 -25.44
CA ASP A 279 -3.61 -11.95 -26.47
C ASP A 279 -3.65 -13.48 -26.70
N GLY A 280 -4.56 -14.19 -26.01
CA GLY A 280 -4.70 -15.64 -26.08
C GLY A 280 -3.74 -16.43 -25.18
N THR A 281 -2.84 -15.75 -24.46
CA THR A 281 -1.98 -16.40 -23.46
C THR A 281 -2.73 -16.64 -22.14
N SER A 282 -2.13 -17.41 -21.23
CA SER A 282 -2.72 -17.65 -19.90
C SER A 282 -1.69 -17.67 -18.77
N VAL A 283 -2.15 -17.45 -17.54
CA VAL A 283 -1.40 -17.75 -16.30
C VAL A 283 -2.16 -18.79 -15.53
N GLY A 284 -1.45 -19.77 -14.97
CA GLY A 284 -2.03 -20.77 -14.08
C GLY A 284 -1.56 -20.61 -12.65
N PHE A 285 -2.39 -21.01 -11.70
CA PHE A 285 -2.07 -21.08 -10.28
C PHE A 285 -2.50 -22.45 -9.73
N ALA A 286 -1.69 -23.02 -8.84
CA ALA A 286 -2.07 -24.19 -8.06
C ALA A 286 -1.97 -23.88 -6.57
N TYR A 287 -2.76 -24.60 -5.78
CA TYR A 287 -2.88 -24.38 -4.35
C TYR A 287 -2.81 -25.71 -3.59
N ASP A 288 -2.33 -25.66 -2.35
CA ASP A 288 -2.49 -26.75 -1.40
C ASP A 288 -3.93 -26.79 -0.81
N ALA A 289 -4.18 -27.66 0.16
CA ALA A 289 -5.51 -27.78 0.76
C ALA A 289 -5.86 -26.62 1.72
N ASN A 290 -4.87 -25.90 2.23
CA ASN A 290 -5.05 -24.71 3.08
C ASN A 290 -5.28 -23.43 2.25
N GLY A 291 -5.07 -23.49 0.94
CA GLY A 291 -5.21 -22.34 0.04
C GLY A 291 -3.92 -21.56 -0.18
N ASN A 292 -2.76 -22.12 0.19
CA ASN A 292 -1.47 -21.53 -0.13
C ASN A 292 -1.11 -21.80 -1.59
N MET A 293 -0.63 -20.79 -2.33
CA MET A 293 -0.28 -20.92 -3.74
C MET A 293 1.02 -21.69 -3.91
N THR A 294 0.97 -22.93 -4.37
CA THR A 294 2.15 -23.81 -4.51
C THR A 294 2.82 -23.69 -5.87
N ILE A 295 2.10 -23.23 -6.90
CA ILE A 295 2.63 -23.08 -8.26
C ILE A 295 2.09 -21.79 -8.88
N LEU A 296 2.99 -21.01 -9.48
CA LEU A 296 2.66 -20.00 -10.49
C LEU A 296 3.19 -20.49 -11.85
N ARG A 297 2.32 -20.62 -12.85
CA ARG A 297 2.67 -21.03 -14.21
C ARG A 297 2.60 -19.85 -15.16
N THR A 298 3.72 -19.50 -15.77
CA THR A 298 3.83 -18.41 -16.76
C THR A 298 3.14 -18.77 -18.08
N PRO A 299 2.90 -17.78 -18.98
CA PRO A 299 2.42 -18.03 -20.34
C PRO A 299 3.20 -19.06 -21.15
N SER A 300 4.51 -19.14 -20.92
CA SER A 300 5.39 -20.12 -21.58
C SER A 300 5.40 -21.47 -20.87
N SER A 301 4.47 -21.70 -19.93
CA SER A 301 4.34 -22.93 -19.14
C SER A 301 5.50 -23.22 -18.19
N ILE A 302 6.26 -22.18 -17.80
CA ILE A 302 7.32 -22.30 -16.79
C ILE A 302 6.70 -22.17 -15.40
N GLU A 303 7.16 -22.99 -14.46
CA GLU A 303 6.63 -23.07 -13.10
C GLU A 303 7.58 -22.44 -12.08
N HIS A 304 7.02 -21.56 -11.25
CA HIS A 304 7.60 -21.08 -10.01
C HIS A 304 6.94 -21.85 -8.86
N LEU A 305 7.73 -22.50 -7.99
CA LEU A 305 7.19 -23.36 -6.93
C LEU A 305 7.37 -22.72 -5.56
N PHE A 306 6.36 -22.87 -4.71
CA PHE A 306 6.35 -22.33 -3.36
C PHE A 306 6.02 -23.43 -2.34
N GLY A 307 6.76 -23.45 -1.24
CA GLY A 307 6.52 -24.32 -0.10
C GLY A 307 6.17 -23.52 1.14
N TYR A 308 5.32 -24.09 2.00
CA TYR A 308 4.82 -23.44 3.21
C TYR A 308 5.06 -24.32 4.43
N ASN A 309 5.22 -23.72 5.60
CA ASN A 309 5.31 -24.43 6.87
C ASN A 309 3.91 -24.74 7.45
N ALA A 310 3.86 -25.37 8.62
CA ALA A 310 2.61 -25.81 9.26
C ALA A 310 1.66 -24.67 9.68
N VAL A 311 2.13 -23.42 9.67
CA VAL A 311 1.32 -22.22 9.99
C VAL A 311 1.14 -21.32 8.77
N ASN A 312 1.28 -21.89 7.57
CA ASN A 312 1.03 -21.22 6.28
C ASN A 312 1.97 -20.05 5.96
N LEU A 313 3.16 -20.01 6.57
CA LEU A 313 4.23 -19.07 6.18
C LEU A 313 5.07 -19.68 5.06
N ILE A 314 5.49 -18.87 4.08
CA ILE A 314 6.36 -19.32 2.99
C ILE A 314 7.68 -19.84 3.58
N GLY A 315 8.03 -21.10 3.32
CA GLY A 315 9.31 -21.68 3.73
C GLY A 315 10.31 -21.82 2.58
N LEU A 316 9.81 -21.84 1.34
CA LEU A 316 10.60 -22.09 0.14
C LEU A 316 10.01 -21.33 -1.05
N TYR A 317 10.87 -20.69 -1.83
CA TYR A 317 10.61 -20.33 -3.22
C TYR A 317 11.66 -20.99 -4.10
N GLN A 318 11.23 -21.90 -4.99
CA GLN A 318 12.08 -22.49 -6.00
C GLN A 318 11.86 -21.75 -7.31
N ALA A 319 12.89 -21.00 -7.71
CA ALA A 319 12.94 -20.31 -8.97
C ALA A 319 13.29 -21.30 -10.11
N PRO A 320 12.79 -21.09 -11.34
CA PRO A 320 13.00 -22.00 -12.49
C PRO A 320 14.47 -22.32 -12.83
N VAL A 321 15.39 -21.39 -12.59
CA VAL A 321 16.82 -21.47 -12.97
C VAL A 321 17.75 -21.16 -11.79
N SER A 322 17.53 -20.07 -11.04
CA SER A 322 18.45 -19.54 -10.02
C SER A 322 18.56 -20.42 -8.77
N GLY A 323 17.59 -21.31 -8.51
CA GLY A 323 17.62 -22.23 -7.37
C GLY A 323 16.60 -21.87 -6.29
N SER A 324 16.91 -22.22 -5.03
CA SER A 324 15.97 -22.09 -3.91
C SER A 324 16.29 -20.90 -3.01
N TYR A 325 15.27 -20.11 -2.68
CA TYR A 325 15.25 -19.17 -1.57
C TYR A 325 14.54 -19.84 -0.40
N THR A 326 15.15 -19.84 0.78
CA THR A 326 14.57 -20.46 1.98
C THR A 326 14.35 -19.44 3.08
N TYR A 327 13.22 -19.58 3.78
CA TYR A 327 12.74 -18.63 4.78
C TYR A 327 12.57 -19.35 6.10
N THR A 328 13.15 -18.81 7.17
CA THR A 328 13.05 -19.37 8.52
C THR A 328 12.42 -18.36 9.46
N TYR A 329 11.52 -18.82 10.32
CA TYR A 329 10.80 -17.98 11.26
C TYR A 329 11.08 -18.42 12.68
N ASN A 330 11.01 -17.49 13.62
CA ASN A 330 10.91 -17.85 15.02
C ASN A 330 9.46 -18.30 15.37
N ARG A 331 9.24 -18.68 16.63
CA ARG A 331 7.92 -19.15 17.09
C ARG A 331 6.86 -18.05 17.18
N ASP A 332 7.28 -16.78 17.21
CA ASP A 332 6.39 -15.61 17.13
C ASP A 332 6.05 -15.26 15.67
N ARG A 333 6.48 -16.10 14.71
CA ARG A 333 6.22 -15.96 13.27
C ARG A 333 6.97 -14.78 12.63
N GLU A 334 8.05 -14.33 13.26
CA GLU A 334 8.95 -13.31 12.72
C GLU A 334 10.04 -13.97 11.85
N LEU A 335 10.29 -13.44 10.64
CA LEU A 335 11.29 -13.98 9.71
C LEU A 335 12.69 -13.75 10.30
N THR A 336 13.38 -14.81 10.70
CA THR A 336 14.73 -14.73 11.31
C THR A 336 15.85 -14.93 10.31
N SER A 337 15.62 -15.64 9.20
CA SER A 337 16.64 -15.77 8.16
C SER A 337 16.04 -15.98 6.78
N LEU A 338 16.68 -15.37 5.78
CA LEU A 338 16.50 -15.62 4.36
C LEU A 338 17.83 -16.14 3.81
N SER A 339 17.86 -17.37 3.30
CA SER A 339 19.02 -17.87 2.56
C SER A 339 18.75 -17.80 1.06
N LEU A 340 19.64 -17.15 0.33
CA LEU A 340 19.63 -17.03 -1.12
C LEU A 340 20.22 -18.29 -1.77
N PRO A 341 19.97 -18.55 -3.08
CA PRO A 341 20.47 -19.75 -3.73
C PRO A 341 22.00 -19.91 -3.74
N SER A 342 22.76 -18.81 -3.68
CA SER A 342 24.23 -18.81 -3.53
C SER A 342 24.71 -19.31 -2.16
N GLY A 343 23.82 -19.40 -1.18
CA GLY A 343 24.14 -19.67 0.22
C GLY A 343 24.42 -18.41 1.06
N ARG A 344 24.40 -17.22 0.46
CA ARG A 344 24.37 -15.96 1.23
C ARG A 344 23.10 -15.89 2.08
N ARG A 345 23.19 -15.31 3.27
CA ARG A 345 22.10 -15.26 4.25
C ARG A 345 21.86 -13.83 4.74
N ILE A 346 20.60 -13.48 4.90
CA ILE A 346 20.16 -12.28 5.61
C ILE A 346 19.54 -12.74 6.91
N ASP A 347 20.07 -12.29 8.04
CA ASP A 347 19.60 -12.64 9.38
C ASP A 347 18.92 -11.46 10.05
N ASN A 348 17.73 -11.68 10.57
CA ASN A 348 16.97 -10.70 11.31
C ASN A 348 16.98 -11.07 12.79
N ILE A 349 17.55 -10.19 13.61
CA ILE A 349 17.67 -10.38 15.05
C ILE A 349 16.59 -9.56 15.74
N TYR A 350 15.77 -10.25 16.54
CA TYR A 350 14.68 -9.66 17.29
C TYR A 350 14.98 -9.63 18.79
N GLU A 351 14.71 -8.50 19.42
CA GLU A 351 14.72 -8.33 20.87
C GLU A 351 13.41 -7.70 21.31
N ASN A 352 12.75 -8.28 22.32
CA ASN A 352 11.47 -7.79 22.85
C ASN A 352 10.42 -7.55 21.74
N ALA A 353 10.29 -8.51 20.81
CA ALA A 353 9.43 -8.44 19.63
C ALA A 353 9.71 -7.24 18.70
N ARG A 354 10.98 -6.80 18.57
CA ARG A 354 11.44 -5.75 17.65
C ARG A 354 12.65 -6.20 16.87
N LEU A 355 12.68 -5.89 15.57
CA LEU A 355 13.86 -6.07 14.74
C LEU A 355 14.93 -5.04 15.14
N VAL A 356 15.97 -5.47 15.84
CA VAL A 356 17.05 -4.58 16.30
C VAL A 356 18.28 -4.65 15.41
N ARG A 357 18.41 -5.70 14.60
CA ARG A 357 19.54 -5.85 13.68
C ARG A 357 19.20 -6.71 12.47
N VAL A 358 19.70 -6.31 11.31
CA VAL A 358 19.78 -7.14 10.10
C VAL A 358 21.26 -7.43 9.82
N GLU A 359 21.66 -8.70 9.88
CA GLU A 359 23.02 -9.12 9.55
C GLU A 359 23.07 -9.63 8.11
N THR A 360 24.04 -9.13 7.34
CA THR A 360 24.28 -9.53 5.96
C THR A 360 25.77 -9.85 5.79
N PRO A 361 26.18 -10.59 4.74
CA PRO A 361 27.59 -10.80 4.45
C PRO A 361 28.37 -9.50 4.24
N GLU A 362 27.67 -8.44 3.83
CA GLU A 362 28.24 -7.12 3.55
C GLU A 362 28.33 -6.22 4.80
N GLY A 363 27.65 -6.57 5.89
CA GLY A 363 27.66 -5.83 7.14
C GLY A 363 26.31 -5.81 7.86
N ASN A 364 26.32 -5.28 9.08
CA ASN A 364 25.12 -5.18 9.91
C ASN A 364 24.41 -3.84 9.70
N ILE A 365 23.08 -3.89 9.77
CA ILE A 365 22.21 -2.72 9.91
C ILE A 365 21.60 -2.80 11.30
N ASP A 366 21.98 -1.88 12.18
CA ASP A 366 21.48 -1.78 13.54
C ASP A 366 20.33 -0.77 13.61
N ILE A 367 19.29 -1.08 14.39
CA ILE A 367 18.10 -0.25 14.60
C ILE A 367 17.90 -0.05 16.09
N ASP A 368 18.06 1.18 16.56
CA ASP A 368 17.71 1.57 17.92
C ASP A 368 16.32 2.18 17.94
N TYR A 369 15.58 1.94 19.03
CA TYR A 369 14.22 2.46 19.21
C TYR A 369 14.16 3.45 20.37
N LEU A 370 13.46 4.56 20.15
CA LEU A 370 13.09 5.49 21.22
C LEU A 370 12.00 4.90 22.11
N CYS A 371 10.99 4.29 21.49
CA CYS A 371 9.81 3.69 22.12
C CYS A 371 9.04 2.90 21.05
N SER A 372 8.32 1.85 21.45
CA SER A 372 7.45 1.06 20.56
C SER A 372 8.13 0.77 19.21
N SER A 373 7.50 1.14 18.09
CA SER A 373 8.04 1.03 16.73
C SER A 373 8.74 2.29 16.21
N LYS A 374 9.01 3.28 17.07
CA LYS A 374 9.63 4.56 16.68
C LYS A 374 11.17 4.47 16.77
N PRO A 375 11.89 4.40 15.64
CA PRO A 375 13.35 4.29 15.64
C PRO A 375 13.98 5.59 16.13
N SER A 376 15.01 5.51 16.98
CA SER A 376 15.87 6.65 17.32
C SER A 376 17.06 6.78 16.38
N SER A 377 17.60 5.64 15.90
CA SER A 377 18.71 5.60 14.97
C SER A 377 18.68 4.34 14.11
N ILE A 378 19.22 4.46 12.90
CA ILE A 378 19.58 3.32 12.04
C ILE A 378 21.03 3.53 11.61
N THR A 379 21.87 2.52 11.76
CA THR A 379 23.30 2.60 11.41
C THR A 379 23.76 1.41 10.59
N ARG A 380 24.65 1.68 9.61
CA ARG A 380 25.34 0.68 8.80
C ARG A 380 26.80 1.08 8.67
N GLY A 381 27.69 0.37 9.36
CA GLY A 381 29.11 0.75 9.42
C GLY A 381 29.30 2.16 9.99
N GLU A 382 29.95 3.04 9.23
CA GLU A 382 30.16 4.46 9.61
C GLU A 382 29.01 5.38 9.22
N GLN A 383 28.05 4.91 8.41
CA GLN A 383 26.87 5.70 8.03
C GLN A 383 25.76 5.52 9.07
N GLY A 384 25.04 6.60 9.37
CA GLY A 384 23.91 6.54 10.29
C GLY A 384 22.90 7.64 10.07
N ILE A 385 21.64 7.36 10.38
CA ILE A 385 20.55 8.33 10.44
C ILE A 385 20.01 8.33 11.87
N ALA A 386 20.03 9.50 12.52
CA ALA A 386 19.39 9.71 13.82
C ALA A 386 18.10 10.52 13.66
N TYR A 387 17.03 10.08 14.31
CA TYR A 387 15.70 10.68 14.23
C TYR A 387 15.39 11.50 15.48
N GLY A 388 15.03 12.77 15.27
CA GLY A 388 14.54 13.64 16.34
C GLY A 388 13.02 13.72 16.30
N TYR A 389 12.38 13.70 17.47
CA TYR A 389 10.93 13.77 17.59
C TYR A 389 10.44 14.80 18.61
N ASN A 390 9.23 15.30 18.39
CA ASN A 390 8.45 16.02 19.38
C ASN A 390 7.06 15.37 19.52
N GLY A 391 6.89 14.58 20.58
CA GLY A 391 5.76 13.64 20.70
C GLY A 391 5.79 12.61 19.56
N ALA A 392 4.68 12.45 18.86
CA ALA A 392 4.55 11.61 17.68
C ALA A 392 5.25 12.19 16.42
N LEU A 393 5.51 13.50 16.36
CA LEU A 393 5.98 14.19 15.13
C LEU A 393 7.50 14.05 14.92
N LEU A 394 7.94 13.74 13.70
CA LEU A 394 9.36 13.67 13.31
C LEU A 394 9.88 15.09 13.05
N THR A 395 10.79 15.59 13.87
CA THR A 395 11.31 16.97 13.77
C THR A 395 12.64 17.07 13.06
N SER A 396 13.40 15.96 12.96
CA SER A 396 14.67 15.97 12.25
C SER A 396 15.15 14.58 11.83
N GLU A 397 15.88 14.53 10.73
CA GLU A 397 16.71 13.41 10.32
C GLU A 397 18.16 13.91 10.24
N THR A 398 19.05 13.36 11.05
CA THR A 398 20.47 13.73 11.07
C THR A 398 21.27 12.59 10.48
N ILE A 399 21.80 12.82 9.29
CA ILE A 399 22.69 11.92 8.58
C ILE A 399 24.10 12.13 9.11
N SER A 400 24.83 11.04 9.31
CA SER A 400 26.21 11.01 9.79
C SER A 400 27.03 10.02 8.96
N GLY A 401 28.34 10.26 8.86
CA GLY A 401 29.28 9.42 8.12
C GLY A 401 29.98 10.22 7.03
N THR A 402 29.73 9.91 5.77
CA THR A 402 30.32 10.68 4.65
C THR A 402 29.70 12.07 4.55
N LEU A 403 28.43 12.19 4.94
CA LEU A 403 27.67 13.43 4.96
C LEU A 403 27.15 13.67 6.38
N ASP A 404 27.64 14.73 7.02
CA ASP A 404 27.15 15.16 8.34
C ASP A 404 26.16 16.32 8.17
N GLN A 405 24.89 16.01 7.93
CA GLN A 405 23.84 17.00 7.67
C GLN A 405 22.51 16.65 8.33
N ALA A 406 21.71 17.67 8.64
CA ALA A 406 20.39 17.50 9.20
C ALA A 406 19.29 18.11 8.30
N ILE A 407 18.22 17.34 8.13
CA ILE A 407 16.95 17.83 7.59
C ILE A 407 16.03 18.09 8.79
N GLY A 408 15.43 19.27 8.87
CA GLY A 408 14.48 19.63 9.91
C GLY A 408 13.05 19.76 9.39
N PHE A 409 12.07 19.42 10.23
CA PHE A 409 10.65 19.51 9.90
C PHE A 409 9.89 20.31 10.97
N SER A 410 9.04 21.22 10.53
CA SER A 410 8.05 21.90 11.39
C SER A 410 6.64 21.54 10.95
N TYR A 411 5.68 21.66 11.87
CA TYR A 411 4.29 21.26 11.64
C TYR A 411 3.28 22.34 12.00
N ASP A 412 2.18 22.39 11.26
CA ASP A 412 0.98 23.15 11.60
C ASP A 412 0.10 22.41 12.64
N ASN A 413 -1.06 22.98 12.98
CA ASN A 413 -1.98 22.40 13.97
C ASN A 413 -2.79 21.19 13.45
N ASP A 414 -2.73 20.90 12.15
CA ASP A 414 -3.29 19.70 11.54
C ASP A 414 -2.24 18.57 11.43
N PHE A 415 -1.07 18.76 12.04
CA PHE A 415 0.09 17.86 11.96
C PHE A 415 0.64 17.69 10.53
N ARG A 416 0.44 18.69 9.66
CA ARG A 416 1.04 18.73 8.31
C ARG A 416 2.36 19.47 8.37
N ILE A 417 3.33 19.07 7.54
CA ILE A 417 4.64 19.73 7.47
C ILE A 417 4.44 21.17 6.99
N SER A 418 4.74 22.15 7.83
CA SER A 418 4.65 23.58 7.49
C SER A 418 5.97 24.13 6.93
N SER A 419 7.09 23.48 7.24
CA SER A 419 8.37 23.80 6.63
C SER A 419 9.36 22.64 6.70
N ILE A 420 10.30 22.63 5.74
CA ILE A 420 11.46 21.75 5.69
C ILE A 420 12.71 22.63 5.73
N SER A 421 13.68 22.31 6.59
CA SER A 421 14.97 23.00 6.64
C SER A 421 16.13 22.08 6.29
N TYR A 422 17.11 22.61 5.55
CA TYR A 422 18.32 21.90 5.16
C TYR A 422 19.47 22.90 4.97
N ILE A 423 20.61 22.67 5.62
CA ILE A 423 21.82 23.52 5.53
C ILE A 423 21.50 25.03 5.66
N GLY A 424 20.77 25.41 6.70
CA GLY A 424 20.42 26.81 6.97
C GLY A 424 19.35 27.42 6.06
N TYR A 425 18.87 26.71 5.04
CA TYR A 425 17.72 27.11 4.23
C TYR A 425 16.43 26.55 4.83
N THR A 426 15.33 27.31 4.76
CA THR A 426 14.01 26.87 5.20
C THR A 426 13.01 27.10 4.07
N MET A 427 12.35 26.03 3.65
CA MET A 427 11.29 26.04 2.63
C MET A 427 9.94 25.93 3.33
N ALA A 428 9.07 26.92 3.16
CA ALA A 428 7.72 26.90 3.71
C ALA A 428 6.76 26.09 2.80
N LEU A 429 5.79 25.42 3.40
CA LEU A 429 4.73 24.70 2.71
C LEU A 429 3.38 25.29 3.13
N THR A 430 2.51 25.56 2.15
CA THR A 430 1.14 26.02 2.41
C THR A 430 0.13 25.08 1.77
N TYR A 431 -1.07 25.03 2.35
CA TYR A 431 -2.13 24.11 1.94
C TYR A 431 -3.45 24.85 1.82
N ASP A 432 -4.34 24.32 0.98
CA ASP A 432 -5.76 24.65 1.03
C ASP A 432 -6.47 23.95 2.20
N ASP A 433 -7.76 24.20 2.38
CA ASP A 433 -8.52 23.65 3.50
C ASP A 433 -8.78 22.13 3.38
N ASP A 434 -8.60 21.55 2.19
CA ASP A 434 -8.64 20.10 1.97
C ASP A 434 -7.29 19.42 2.23
N GLY A 435 -6.24 20.20 2.47
CA GLY A 435 -4.89 19.69 2.69
C GLY A 435 -4.08 19.47 1.42
N LEU A 436 -4.52 20.00 0.27
CA LEU A 436 -3.72 19.98 -0.94
C LEU A 436 -2.70 21.13 -0.90
N LEU A 437 -1.45 20.84 -1.31
CA LEU A 437 -0.36 21.82 -1.33
C LEU A 437 -0.68 22.98 -2.30
N THR A 438 -0.60 24.21 -1.81
CA THR A 438 -0.81 25.46 -2.56
C THR A 438 0.46 26.30 -2.67
N GLY A 439 1.53 25.93 -1.97
CA GLY A 439 2.82 26.61 -2.07
C GLY A 439 3.98 25.78 -1.54
N LEU A 440 5.15 25.96 -2.14
CA LEU A 440 6.40 25.28 -1.83
C LEU A 440 7.57 26.26 -2.01
N GLY A 441 8.08 26.80 -0.91
CA GLY A 441 9.05 27.90 -0.95
C GLY A 441 8.46 29.10 -1.68
N ASP A 442 9.14 29.56 -2.73
CA ASP A 442 8.70 30.69 -3.56
C ASP A 442 7.66 30.30 -4.63
N PHE A 443 7.43 29.00 -4.84
CA PHE A 443 6.47 28.52 -5.84
C PHE A 443 5.05 28.49 -5.25
N SER A 444 4.10 29.05 -5.99
CA SER A 444 2.66 28.89 -5.77
C SER A 444 2.12 27.74 -6.63
N ILE A 445 1.05 27.08 -6.15
CA ILE A 445 0.35 26.00 -6.85
C ILE A 445 -1.13 26.38 -6.91
N ALA A 446 -1.61 26.75 -8.09
CA ALA A 446 -3.03 26.99 -8.33
C ALA A 446 -3.76 25.67 -8.60
N ARG A 447 -4.94 25.52 -8.01
CA ARG A 447 -5.76 24.31 -8.10
C ARG A 447 -7.15 24.62 -8.61
N ASP A 448 -7.72 23.67 -9.34
CA ASP A 448 -9.11 23.72 -9.76
C ASP A 448 -10.04 23.76 -8.53
N ALA A 449 -11.02 24.66 -8.59
CA ALA A 449 -11.95 24.90 -7.48
C ALA A 449 -12.98 23.78 -7.29
N GLY A 450 -13.24 22.97 -8.31
CA GLY A 450 -14.20 21.87 -8.28
C GLY A 450 -13.57 20.52 -7.93
N ASN A 451 -12.39 20.22 -8.47
CA ASN A 451 -11.75 18.90 -8.36
C ASN A 451 -10.35 18.91 -7.74
N GLY A 452 -9.72 20.07 -7.54
CA GLY A 452 -8.43 20.19 -6.85
C GLY A 452 -7.19 19.81 -7.67
N LEU A 453 -7.34 19.50 -8.97
CA LEU A 453 -6.23 19.26 -9.87
C LEU A 453 -5.31 20.49 -9.96
N ALA A 454 -4.00 20.26 -10.05
CA ALA A 454 -2.99 21.33 -10.09
C ALA A 454 -2.88 21.93 -11.50
N CYS A 455 -3.51 23.08 -11.69
CA CYS A 455 -3.57 23.75 -13.00
C CYS A 455 -2.32 24.57 -13.31
N GLU A 456 -1.66 25.10 -12.28
CA GLU A 456 -0.49 25.97 -12.47
C GLU A 456 0.49 25.87 -11.30
N VAL A 457 1.79 25.88 -11.61
CA VAL A 457 2.88 26.01 -10.64
C VAL A 457 3.82 27.11 -11.10
N GLY A 458 4.18 28.05 -10.23
CA GLY A 458 5.12 29.11 -10.61
C GLY A 458 5.46 30.10 -9.50
N ASP A 459 6.52 30.87 -9.72
CA ASP A 459 7.06 31.91 -8.82
C ASP A 459 6.93 33.33 -9.43
N GLY A 460 6.19 33.45 -10.53
CA GLY A 460 6.05 34.67 -11.34
C GLY A 460 7.10 34.86 -12.44
N THR A 461 8.24 34.16 -12.35
CA THR A 461 9.26 34.12 -13.41
C THR A 461 9.12 32.85 -14.23
N VAL A 462 9.10 31.69 -13.57
CA VAL A 462 8.88 30.38 -14.15
C VAL A 462 7.43 29.99 -13.93
N ARG A 463 6.79 29.47 -14.97
CA ARG A 463 5.41 28.98 -14.92
C ARG A 463 5.31 27.65 -15.63
N GLN A 464 4.62 26.71 -15.00
CA GLN A 464 4.20 25.43 -15.56
C GLN A 464 2.68 25.37 -15.47
N ALA A 465 1.98 25.34 -16.60
CA ALA A 465 0.53 25.16 -16.65
C ALA A 465 0.17 23.76 -17.13
N SER A 466 -0.91 23.19 -16.60
CA SER A 466 -1.46 21.90 -16.98
C SER A 466 -2.92 22.06 -17.38
N THR A 467 -3.36 21.32 -18.40
CA THR A 467 -4.79 21.11 -18.66
C THR A 467 -5.15 19.64 -18.54
N TYR A 468 -6.42 19.36 -18.29
CA TYR A 468 -6.93 18.02 -18.05
C TYR A 468 -8.17 17.75 -18.89
N ASP A 469 -8.39 16.50 -19.28
CA ASP A 469 -9.66 16.08 -19.85
C ASP A 469 -10.68 15.75 -18.76
N GLY A 470 -11.89 15.36 -19.17
CA GLY A 470 -12.93 14.95 -18.24
C GLY A 470 -12.64 13.62 -17.53
N TYR A 471 -11.59 12.87 -17.88
CA TYR A 471 -11.15 11.70 -17.12
C TYR A 471 -10.09 12.05 -16.07
N GLY A 472 -9.69 13.31 -15.98
CA GLY A 472 -8.60 13.78 -15.11
C GLY A 472 -7.21 13.50 -15.68
N GLU A 473 -7.10 13.10 -16.94
CA GLU A 473 -5.83 12.85 -17.62
C GLU A 473 -5.20 14.16 -18.09
N VAL A 474 -3.88 14.29 -17.98
CA VAL A 474 -3.19 15.51 -18.42
C VAL A 474 -3.23 15.61 -19.94
N LEU A 475 -3.95 16.59 -20.47
CA LEU A 475 -4.05 16.87 -21.89
C LEU A 475 -2.87 17.67 -22.42
N SER A 476 -2.33 18.59 -21.63
CA SER A 476 -1.18 19.38 -22.05
C SER A 476 -0.38 19.92 -20.87
N LYS A 477 0.89 20.23 -21.12
CA LYS A 477 1.68 21.11 -20.27
C LYS A 477 2.38 22.20 -21.06
N GLU A 478 2.39 23.39 -20.50
CA GLU A 478 3.11 24.55 -21.00
C GLU A 478 4.13 25.00 -19.96
N PHE A 479 5.36 25.26 -20.39
CA PHE A 479 6.43 25.82 -19.57
C PHE A 479 6.84 27.17 -20.15
N SER A 480 6.81 28.21 -19.33
CA SER A 480 7.19 29.56 -19.74
C SER A 480 8.13 30.25 -18.76
N ILE A 481 8.96 31.15 -19.30
CA ILE A 481 9.88 32.01 -18.55
C ILE A 481 9.55 33.46 -18.93
N ASN A 482 9.26 34.30 -17.93
CA ASN A 482 8.84 35.69 -18.12
C ASN A 482 7.68 35.82 -19.13
N GLY A 483 6.74 34.87 -19.10
CA GLY A 483 5.59 34.80 -20.01
C GLY A 483 5.87 34.23 -21.41
N ASN A 484 7.12 33.93 -21.75
CA ASN A 484 7.46 33.32 -23.04
C ASN A 484 7.47 31.80 -22.93
N THR A 485 6.64 31.09 -23.70
CA THR A 485 6.62 29.63 -23.76
C THR A 485 7.93 29.11 -24.34
N ILE A 486 8.64 28.29 -23.57
CA ILE A 486 9.90 27.66 -23.97
C ILE A 486 9.70 26.20 -24.40
N TYR A 487 8.66 25.57 -23.87
CA TYR A 487 8.34 24.17 -24.11
C TYR A 487 6.85 23.92 -23.89
N TYR A 488 6.23 23.22 -24.82
CA TYR A 488 4.82 22.84 -24.77
C TYR A 488 4.65 21.42 -25.27
N TRP A 489 3.75 20.66 -24.66
CA TRP A 489 3.28 19.41 -25.25
C TRP A 489 1.81 19.17 -24.98
N SER A 490 1.17 18.41 -25.88
CA SER A 490 -0.20 17.92 -25.74
C SER A 490 -0.32 16.44 -26.06
N LEU A 491 -1.29 15.77 -25.45
CA LEU A 491 -1.55 14.33 -25.58
C LEU A 491 -2.97 14.08 -26.11
N THR A 492 -3.13 12.99 -26.84
CA THR A 492 -4.43 12.37 -27.13
C THR A 492 -4.43 10.94 -26.62
N PHE A 493 -5.59 10.44 -26.24
CA PHE A 493 -5.74 9.12 -25.62
C PHE A 493 -6.76 8.27 -26.39
N ASN A 494 -6.60 6.95 -26.34
CA ASN A 494 -7.67 6.02 -26.72
C ASN A 494 -8.62 5.75 -25.53
N ASN A 495 -9.68 4.98 -25.75
CA ASN A 495 -10.66 4.66 -24.72
C ASN A 495 -10.14 3.76 -23.58
N ALA A 496 -8.92 3.22 -23.69
CA ALA A 496 -8.23 2.55 -22.58
C ALA A 496 -7.28 3.48 -21.80
N GLY A 497 -7.31 4.80 -22.04
CA GLY A 497 -6.44 5.76 -21.36
C GLY A 497 -4.99 5.75 -21.83
N ARG A 498 -4.69 5.16 -23.00
CA ARG A 498 -3.32 5.13 -23.53
C ARG A 498 -3.09 6.27 -24.50
N ILE A 499 -1.92 6.91 -24.38
CA ILE A 499 -1.49 7.99 -25.27
C ILE A 499 -1.40 7.46 -26.69
N THR A 500 -2.17 7.99 -27.63
CA THR A 500 -2.07 7.63 -29.06
C THR A 500 -1.31 8.67 -29.86
N GLN A 501 -1.26 9.92 -29.39
CA GLN A 501 -0.45 10.96 -29.99
C GLN A 501 0.14 11.88 -28.93
N LYS A 502 1.35 12.38 -29.18
CA LYS A 502 1.96 13.49 -28.45
C LYS A 502 2.43 14.52 -29.46
N THR A 503 2.00 15.76 -29.32
CA THR A 503 2.61 16.90 -30.02
C THR A 503 3.54 17.61 -29.06
N GLU A 504 4.76 17.89 -29.48
CA GLU A 504 5.79 18.53 -28.66
C GLU A 504 6.37 19.73 -29.41
N THR A 505 6.36 20.89 -28.79
CA THR A 505 6.90 22.15 -29.32
C THR A 505 8.02 22.66 -28.42
N THR A 506 9.22 22.81 -28.98
CA THR A 506 10.37 23.43 -28.31
C THR A 506 10.82 24.64 -29.12
N GLY A 507 10.68 25.83 -28.54
CA GLY A 507 10.80 27.08 -29.31
C GLY A 507 9.80 27.12 -30.47
N GLU A 508 10.28 27.27 -31.71
CA GLU A 508 9.44 27.30 -32.92
C GLU A 508 9.28 25.93 -33.59
N SER A 509 9.96 24.90 -33.10
CA SER A 509 9.95 23.56 -33.70
C SER A 509 8.89 22.68 -33.06
N THR A 510 8.01 22.09 -33.88
CA THR A 510 6.99 21.13 -33.43
C THR A 510 7.25 19.78 -34.05
N SER A 511 7.20 18.72 -33.23
CA SER A 511 7.20 17.33 -33.67
C SER A 511 5.94 16.61 -33.16
N THR A 512 5.40 15.73 -33.98
CA THR A 512 4.27 14.88 -33.63
C THR A 512 4.72 13.44 -33.52
N TYR A 513 4.40 12.81 -32.39
CA TYR A 513 4.65 11.40 -32.14
C TYR A 513 3.34 10.63 -32.13
N GLU A 514 3.30 9.47 -32.79
CA GLU A 514 2.13 8.58 -32.78
C GLU A 514 2.51 7.22 -32.21
N TYR A 515 1.66 6.68 -31.35
CA TYR A 515 1.92 5.46 -30.58
C TYR A 515 0.89 4.38 -30.93
N THR A 516 1.37 3.16 -31.13
CA THR A 516 0.50 1.99 -31.34
C THR A 516 0.75 0.93 -30.26
N TYR A 517 -0.26 0.10 -30.01
CA TYR A 517 -0.22 -0.89 -28.93
C TYR A 517 -0.76 -2.24 -29.40
N ASP A 518 -0.31 -3.30 -28.75
CA ASP A 518 -0.89 -4.63 -28.93
C ASP A 518 -2.16 -4.84 -28.09
N GLN A 519 -2.73 -6.05 -28.16
CA GLN A 519 -3.91 -6.43 -27.38
C GLN A 519 -3.68 -6.41 -25.87
N MET A 520 -2.43 -6.49 -25.41
CA MET A 520 -2.11 -6.35 -23.98
C MET A 520 -1.86 -4.90 -23.56
N GLY A 521 -1.80 -3.98 -24.51
CA GLY A 521 -1.49 -2.58 -24.26
C GLY A 521 -0.01 -2.28 -24.18
N ARG A 522 0.85 -3.18 -24.67
CA ARG A 522 2.28 -2.96 -24.76
C ARG A 522 2.58 -2.15 -26.01
N LEU A 523 3.49 -1.18 -25.91
CA LEU A 523 3.86 -0.28 -27.00
C LEU A 523 4.48 -1.07 -28.15
N LEU A 524 3.93 -0.97 -29.36
CA LEU A 524 4.41 -1.66 -30.56
C LEU A 524 5.27 -0.77 -31.45
N SER A 525 4.86 0.48 -31.67
CA SER A 525 5.61 1.40 -32.51
C SER A 525 5.44 2.84 -32.08
N VAL A 526 6.46 3.64 -32.36
CA VAL A 526 6.42 5.10 -32.29
C VAL A 526 6.87 5.67 -33.62
N THR A 527 6.04 6.52 -34.23
CA THR A 527 6.47 7.37 -35.35
C THR A 527 6.73 8.78 -34.82
N ARG A 528 7.67 9.51 -35.44
CA ARG A 528 7.90 10.93 -35.26
C ARG A 528 7.79 11.60 -36.62
N ASP A 529 6.86 12.54 -36.75
CA ASP A 529 6.60 13.26 -38.00
C ASP A 529 6.38 12.30 -39.18
N GLY A 530 5.67 11.18 -38.91
CA GLY A 530 5.38 10.10 -39.85
C GLY A 530 6.51 9.08 -40.07
N SER A 531 7.70 9.29 -39.52
CA SER A 531 8.84 8.38 -39.64
C SER A 531 8.96 7.45 -38.44
N LEU A 532 9.14 6.14 -38.65
CA LEU A 532 9.33 5.17 -37.56
C LEU A 532 10.60 5.51 -36.76
N VAL A 533 10.47 5.69 -35.44
CA VAL A 533 11.59 5.95 -34.52
C VAL A 533 11.74 4.88 -33.45
N GLU A 534 10.68 4.14 -33.15
CA GLU A 534 10.72 2.97 -32.25
C GLU A 534 9.81 1.85 -32.76
N GLU A 535 10.24 0.60 -32.57
CA GLU A 535 9.44 -0.60 -32.80
C GLU A 535 9.76 -1.62 -31.70
N TYR A 536 8.75 -2.34 -31.20
CA TYR A 536 8.92 -3.37 -30.19
C TYR A 536 8.07 -4.59 -30.50
N ARG A 537 8.60 -5.78 -30.17
CA ARG A 537 7.84 -7.04 -30.21
C ARG A 537 8.04 -7.77 -28.90
N TYR A 538 7.04 -8.56 -28.51
CA TYR A 538 7.02 -9.21 -27.21
C TYR A 538 6.74 -10.70 -27.32
N GLY A 539 7.36 -11.48 -26.44
CA GLY A 539 7.11 -12.89 -26.26
C GLY A 539 5.88 -13.17 -25.40
N PRO A 540 5.54 -14.46 -25.21
CA PRO A 540 4.37 -14.90 -24.45
C PRO A 540 4.39 -14.44 -22.98
N ASN A 541 5.57 -14.42 -22.33
CA ASN A 541 5.69 -14.00 -20.93
C ASN A 541 5.60 -12.48 -20.72
N GLY A 542 5.49 -11.68 -21.78
CA GLY A 542 5.58 -10.22 -21.66
C GLY A 542 6.96 -9.65 -21.97
N THR A 543 7.98 -10.51 -22.12
CA THR A 543 9.36 -10.13 -22.40
C THR A 543 9.49 -9.46 -23.78
N ARG A 544 10.34 -8.44 -23.90
CA ARG A 544 10.54 -7.70 -25.15
C ARG A 544 11.59 -8.42 -26.00
N ILE A 545 11.16 -9.14 -27.03
CA ILE A 545 12.02 -9.99 -27.87
C ILE A 545 12.65 -9.26 -29.07
N HIS A 546 12.19 -8.05 -29.38
CA HIS A 546 12.76 -7.20 -30.43
C HIS A 546 12.64 -5.73 -30.06
N GLU A 547 13.63 -4.92 -30.41
CA GLU A 547 13.54 -3.46 -30.30
C GLU A 547 14.25 -2.70 -31.42
N ILE A 548 13.65 -1.58 -31.83
CA ILE A 548 14.25 -0.46 -32.57
C ILE A 548 14.08 0.78 -31.69
N ASN A 549 15.14 1.58 -31.56
CA ASN A 549 15.09 2.89 -30.94
C ASN A 549 16.18 3.78 -31.56
N ILE A 550 15.79 4.62 -32.52
CA ILE A 550 16.72 5.42 -33.31
C ILE A 550 17.47 6.45 -32.42
N GLN A 551 16.80 7.01 -31.42
CA GLN A 551 17.42 7.98 -30.51
C GLN A 551 18.53 7.34 -29.65
N LYS A 552 18.37 6.07 -29.28
CA LYS A 552 19.40 5.27 -28.57
C LYS A 552 20.41 4.63 -29.51
N GLY A 553 20.34 4.88 -30.82
CA GLY A 553 21.22 4.28 -31.83
C GLY A 553 20.93 2.80 -32.12
N ILE A 554 19.78 2.27 -31.71
CA ILE A 554 19.38 0.88 -31.92
C ILE A 554 18.57 0.80 -33.21
N GLN A 555 19.18 0.31 -34.29
CA GLN A 555 18.52 0.15 -35.59
C GLN A 555 17.67 -1.12 -35.71
N GLY A 556 17.71 -1.98 -34.69
CA GLY A 556 17.05 -3.29 -34.67
C GLY A 556 17.94 -4.31 -33.99
N ARG A 557 17.44 -4.94 -32.93
CA ARG A 557 18.09 -6.10 -32.31
C ARG A 557 17.07 -7.02 -31.67
N ASP A 558 17.37 -8.31 -31.70
CA ASP A 558 16.58 -9.32 -31.01
C ASP A 558 17.12 -9.56 -29.60
N LEU A 559 16.21 -9.93 -28.69
CA LEU A 559 16.52 -10.27 -27.31
C LEU A 559 16.08 -11.70 -27.02
N SER A 560 16.90 -12.41 -26.24
CA SER A 560 16.58 -13.74 -25.72
C SER A 560 16.56 -13.72 -24.19
N TYR A 561 15.87 -14.68 -23.60
CA TYR A 561 15.59 -14.72 -22.17
C TYR A 561 15.78 -16.14 -21.62
N SER A 562 16.12 -16.24 -20.34
CA SER A 562 16.04 -17.49 -19.59
C SER A 562 14.58 -17.82 -19.24
N ASP A 563 14.34 -19.01 -18.69
CA ASP A 563 13.03 -19.42 -18.18
C ASP A 563 12.56 -18.57 -16.96
N GLU A 564 13.46 -17.76 -16.38
CA GLU A 564 13.14 -16.78 -15.32
C GLU A 564 12.94 -15.36 -15.85
N ASP A 565 12.75 -15.21 -17.17
CA ASP A 565 12.61 -13.92 -17.85
C ASP A 565 13.82 -12.97 -17.66
N GLN A 566 15.01 -13.54 -17.36
CA GLN A 566 16.28 -12.82 -17.34
C GLN A 566 16.79 -12.63 -18.78
N VAL A 567 17.20 -11.41 -19.17
CA VAL A 567 17.73 -11.13 -20.53
C VAL A 567 19.05 -11.87 -20.70
N LEU A 568 19.18 -12.78 -21.66
CA LEU A 568 20.43 -13.49 -21.96
C LEU A 568 21.23 -12.80 -23.08
N THR A 569 20.53 -12.29 -24.09
CA THR A 569 21.15 -11.54 -25.20
C THR A 569 20.31 -10.34 -25.59
N ALA A 570 20.96 -9.30 -26.11
CA ALA A 570 20.33 -8.17 -26.78
C ALA A 570 21.20 -7.71 -27.96
N GLY A 571 20.92 -8.23 -29.16
CA GLY A 571 21.85 -8.18 -30.29
C GLY A 571 23.13 -8.96 -29.97
N ASP A 572 24.28 -8.34 -30.21
CA ASP A 572 25.59 -8.95 -29.92
C ASP A 572 26.01 -8.86 -28.45
N THR A 573 25.22 -8.17 -27.61
CA THR A 573 25.49 -8.08 -26.18
C THR A 573 24.94 -9.31 -25.45
N THR A 574 25.75 -9.93 -24.62
CA THR A 574 25.36 -11.05 -23.74
C THR A 574 25.33 -10.63 -22.28
N TYR A 575 24.50 -11.31 -21.51
CA TYR A 575 24.28 -11.05 -20.09
C TYR A 575 24.34 -12.38 -19.32
N ALA A 576 24.95 -12.35 -18.14
CA ALA A 576 25.01 -13.49 -17.24
C ALA A 576 24.65 -13.06 -15.82
N TYR A 577 23.98 -13.95 -15.10
CA TYR A 577 23.47 -13.72 -13.76
C TYR A 577 24.22 -14.58 -12.76
N ASP A 578 24.30 -14.14 -11.52
CA ASP A 578 24.79 -14.96 -10.42
C ASP A 578 23.72 -15.98 -9.97
N ALA A 579 24.07 -16.81 -8.99
CA ALA A 579 23.15 -17.81 -8.46
C ALA A 579 21.93 -17.18 -7.76
N ASP A 580 22.01 -15.93 -7.29
CA ASP A 580 20.90 -15.26 -6.61
C ASP A 580 19.96 -14.53 -7.58
N GLY A 581 20.24 -14.63 -8.87
CA GLY A 581 19.47 -14.02 -9.95
C GLY A 581 19.84 -12.57 -10.25
N PHE A 582 20.94 -12.04 -9.68
CA PHE A 582 21.42 -10.69 -9.96
C PHE A 582 22.29 -10.66 -11.22
N LEU A 583 22.22 -9.56 -11.98
CA LEU A 583 23.09 -9.38 -13.15
C LEU A 583 24.55 -9.37 -12.67
N LYS A 584 25.38 -10.23 -13.24
CA LYS A 584 26.80 -10.34 -12.86
C LYS A 584 27.72 -9.81 -13.94
N ILE A 585 27.41 -10.10 -15.20
CA ILE A 585 28.28 -9.79 -16.33
C ILE A 585 27.44 -9.29 -17.50
N LYS A 586 27.90 -8.22 -18.13
CA LYS A 586 27.44 -7.77 -19.46
C LYS A 586 28.64 -7.73 -20.40
N THR A 587 28.56 -8.39 -21.54
CA THR A 587 29.65 -8.41 -22.53
C THR A 587 29.14 -7.93 -23.88
N ASN A 588 29.85 -6.99 -24.50
CA ASN A 588 29.59 -6.51 -25.86
C ASN A 588 30.88 -6.61 -26.69
N GLY A 589 30.98 -7.61 -27.56
CA GLY A 589 32.24 -7.90 -28.25
C GLY A 589 33.34 -8.31 -27.26
N THR A 590 34.40 -7.50 -27.17
CA THR A 590 35.49 -7.69 -26.19
C THR A 590 35.30 -6.90 -24.90
N ASP A 591 34.31 -6.01 -24.86
CA ASP A 591 34.08 -5.13 -23.72
C ASP A 591 33.21 -5.83 -22.68
N THR A 592 33.75 -6.02 -21.47
CA THR A 592 33.05 -6.67 -20.37
C THR A 592 32.85 -5.69 -19.22
N THR A 593 31.62 -5.63 -18.70
CA THR A 593 31.26 -4.94 -17.46
C THR A 593 30.85 -5.98 -16.42
N THR A 594 31.43 -5.94 -15.24
CA THR A 594 31.05 -6.78 -14.10
C THR A 594 30.28 -5.96 -13.07
N TYR A 595 29.34 -6.63 -12.40
CA TYR A 595 28.48 -6.03 -11.39
C TYR A 595 28.52 -6.89 -10.13
N THR A 596 28.68 -6.23 -8.99
CA THR A 596 28.67 -6.89 -7.67
C THR A 596 27.48 -6.37 -6.87
N TYR A 597 26.65 -7.28 -6.38
CA TYR A 597 25.45 -6.96 -5.58
C TYR A 597 25.57 -7.48 -4.16
N SER A 598 25.02 -6.75 -3.18
CA SER A 598 24.85 -7.23 -1.80
C SER A 598 23.80 -8.33 -1.71
N ALA A 599 23.72 -9.03 -0.57
CA ALA A 599 22.65 -10.00 -0.33
C ALA A 599 21.26 -9.33 -0.30
N LEU A 600 21.19 -8.03 0.00
CA LEU A 600 19.97 -7.23 -0.05
C LEU A 600 19.61 -6.76 -1.48
N GLY A 601 20.41 -7.11 -2.50
CA GLY A 601 20.18 -6.74 -3.89
C GLY A 601 20.61 -5.32 -4.23
N GLU A 602 21.49 -4.72 -3.43
CA GLU A 602 22.03 -3.39 -3.68
C GLU A 602 23.28 -3.49 -4.56
N LEU A 603 23.43 -2.63 -5.56
CA LEU A 603 24.64 -2.59 -6.39
C LEU A 603 25.78 -1.96 -5.59
N LEU A 604 26.87 -2.71 -5.38
CA LEU A 604 28.04 -2.30 -4.61
C LEU A 604 29.17 -1.80 -5.52
N GLU A 605 29.38 -2.47 -6.64
CA GLU A 605 30.55 -2.26 -7.49
C GLU A 605 30.21 -2.48 -8.96
N VAL A 606 30.83 -1.69 -9.84
CA VAL A 606 30.81 -1.87 -11.29
C VAL A 606 32.21 -1.71 -11.86
N ASP A 607 32.77 -2.77 -12.44
CA ASP A 607 33.99 -2.66 -13.25
C ASP A 607 33.63 -2.40 -14.70
N LEU A 608 34.20 -1.35 -15.27
CA LEU A 608 34.00 -0.96 -16.65
C LEU A 608 35.08 -1.55 -17.58
N PRO A 609 34.79 -1.73 -18.88
CA PRO A 609 35.74 -2.30 -19.84
C PRO A 609 37.05 -1.51 -19.99
N ASP A 610 37.05 -0.23 -19.63
CA ASP A 610 38.22 0.65 -19.69
C ASP A 610 39.09 0.60 -18.42
N GLY A 611 38.77 -0.31 -17.48
CA GLY A 611 39.50 -0.52 -16.24
C GLY A 611 39.11 0.45 -15.12
N ARG A 612 38.08 1.28 -15.31
CA ARG A 612 37.51 2.08 -14.21
C ARG A 612 36.61 1.21 -13.33
N GLU A 613 36.67 1.47 -12.04
CA GLU A 613 35.82 0.87 -11.03
C GLU A 613 34.88 1.95 -10.45
N ILE A 614 33.62 1.60 -10.25
CA ILE A 614 32.63 2.44 -9.58
C ILE A 614 32.22 1.74 -8.30
N GLU A 615 32.68 2.23 -7.15
CA GLU A 615 32.22 1.81 -5.84
C GLU A 615 31.01 2.64 -5.41
N ILE A 616 29.99 1.97 -4.87
CA ILE A 616 28.79 2.58 -4.31
C ILE A 616 28.81 2.30 -2.82
N HIS A 617 29.11 3.34 -2.03
CA HIS A 617 29.03 3.25 -0.57
C HIS A 617 27.57 3.39 -0.13
N ILE A 618 27.08 2.40 0.61
CA ILE A 618 25.69 2.29 1.08
C ILE A 618 25.65 2.37 2.60
#